data_AF-A0A812V3N6-F1
#
_entry.id   AF-A0A812V3N6-F1
#
_cell.length_a   1.000
_cell.length_b   1.000
_cell.length_c   1.000
_cell.angle_alpha   90.00
_cell.angle_beta   90.00
_cell.angle_gamma   90.00
#
_symmetry.space_group_name_H-M   'P 1'
#
loop_
_entity.id
_entity.type
_entity.pdbx_description
1 polymer ?
#
loop_
_entity_poly.entity_id
_entity_poly.type
_entity_poly.pdbx_seq_one_letter_code
_entity_poly.pdbx_strand_id
1 'polypeptide(L)'
;MMTSMASTSDLGKAEQGEMAAGEGGPHPSAVGAPPLTAPTASVSTLPKAWRVVLNYRRSVMCFAFLNLITIVLGVSFAVNESIRFPGHPSWGTSPVIVLGVVFMLGPLCGFIGASYLRSGLATVYLGFTCLQTASHIVFAVATLWLSAIFLAFIQCWVMMIVSTFCYSLCMVPLENRGQLLELKDR
;
A
#
# COMPACT_ATOMS: atom_id res chain seq x y z
N MET A 1 31.43 20.00 15.50
CA MET A 1 31.65 18.58 15.15
C MET A 1 30.81 18.29 13.93
N MET A 2 31.45 18.21 12.76
CA MET A 2 30.84 17.95 11.46
C MET A 2 30.81 16.43 11.23
N THR A 3 29.63 15.84 11.18
CA THR A 3 29.45 14.44 10.79
C THR A 3 29.32 14.34 9.28
N SER A 4 30.32 13.69 8.69
CA SER A 4 30.49 13.37 7.27
C SER A 4 29.32 12.53 6.74
N MET A 5 28.69 12.97 5.65
CA MET A 5 27.69 12.19 4.92
C MET A 5 28.39 11.26 3.94
N ALA A 6 28.27 9.95 4.18
CA ALA A 6 28.73 8.92 3.25
C ALA A 6 27.83 8.87 2.02
N SER A 7 28.43 9.07 0.85
CA SER A 7 27.83 9.01 -0.48
C SER A 7 27.42 7.58 -0.84
N THR A 8 26.13 7.35 -1.08
CA THR A 8 25.56 6.06 -1.53
C THR A 8 25.49 5.94 -3.06
N SER A 9 26.38 6.61 -3.79
CA SER A 9 26.27 6.76 -5.26
C SER A 9 26.79 5.57 -6.09
N ASP A 10 27.35 4.53 -5.48
CA ASP A 10 28.08 3.49 -6.23
C ASP A 10 27.34 2.16 -6.44
N LEU A 11 26.10 2.01 -5.96
CA LEU A 11 25.34 0.74 -6.08
C LEU A 11 24.48 0.59 -7.34
N GLY A 12 24.70 1.42 -8.37
CA GLY A 12 23.87 1.46 -9.58
C GLY A 12 24.49 0.85 -10.85
N LYS A 13 25.72 0.34 -10.80
CA LYS A 13 26.51 0.07 -12.03
C LYS A 13 26.72 -1.40 -12.39
N ALA A 14 26.07 -2.35 -11.71
CA ALA A 14 26.32 -3.79 -11.90
C ALA A 14 25.22 -4.58 -12.65
N GLU A 15 24.10 -3.96 -13.06
CA GLU A 15 22.99 -4.67 -13.73
C GLU A 15 22.82 -4.32 -15.23
N GLN A 16 23.91 -3.90 -15.89
CA GLN A 16 23.93 -3.67 -17.34
C GLN A 16 24.91 -4.62 -18.01
N GLY A 17 24.72 -5.92 -17.77
CA GLY A 17 25.44 -7.01 -18.41
C GLY A 17 24.46 -7.98 -19.06
N GLU A 18 24.46 -7.95 -20.40
CA GLU A 18 24.50 -9.17 -21.21
C GLU A 18 23.24 -10.05 -21.26
N MET A 19 22.42 -9.85 -22.31
CA MET A 19 22.01 -10.93 -23.22
C MET A 19 21.60 -10.33 -24.57
N ALA A 20 22.59 -10.05 -25.41
CA ALA A 20 22.41 -10.05 -26.86
C ALA A 20 22.60 -11.51 -27.31
N ALA A 21 21.51 -12.18 -27.69
CA ALA A 21 21.57 -13.51 -28.27
C ALA A 21 20.63 -13.57 -29.48
N GLY A 22 21.23 -13.68 -30.67
CA GLY A 22 20.64 -14.37 -31.81
C GLY A 22 20.17 -13.52 -33.00
N GLU A 23 21.10 -12.97 -33.76
CA GLU A 23 21.00 -13.00 -35.24
C GLU A 23 20.95 -14.48 -35.67
N GLY A 24 19.95 -14.92 -36.42
CA GLY A 24 20.06 -14.95 -37.88
C GLY A 24 19.68 -16.34 -38.41
N GLY A 25 18.37 -16.60 -38.54
CA GLY A 25 17.84 -17.78 -39.24
C GLY A 25 17.11 -17.33 -40.52
N PRO A 26 17.37 -17.92 -41.69
CA PRO A 26 16.68 -17.55 -42.92
C PRO A 26 15.22 -17.98 -42.87
N HIS A 27 14.34 -16.99 -42.69
CA HIS A 27 12.89 -17.18 -42.73
C HIS A 27 12.42 -17.20 -44.20
N PRO A 28 11.59 -18.18 -44.62
CA PRO A 28 11.06 -18.22 -45.97
C PRO A 28 10.11 -17.03 -46.21
N SER A 29 10.40 -16.25 -47.26
CA SER A 29 9.55 -15.18 -47.77
C SER A 29 8.18 -15.74 -48.17
N ALA A 30 7.21 -15.58 -47.28
CA ALA A 30 5.80 -15.70 -47.63
C ALA A 30 5.37 -14.43 -48.36
N VAL A 31 5.26 -14.55 -49.67
CA VAL A 31 4.73 -13.53 -50.57
C VAL A 31 3.24 -13.32 -50.28
N GLY A 32 2.86 -12.08 -49.99
CA GLY A 32 1.50 -11.59 -50.23
C GLY A 32 0.57 -11.53 -49.01
N ALA A 33 0.80 -10.57 -48.12
CA ALA A 33 -0.28 -9.94 -47.37
C ALA A 33 -0.05 -8.42 -47.37
N PRO A 34 -1.08 -7.59 -47.61
CA PRO A 34 -0.96 -6.13 -47.52
C PRO A 34 -0.39 -5.76 -46.15
N PRO A 35 0.56 -4.82 -46.06
CA PRO A 35 1.00 -4.30 -44.78
C PRO A 35 -0.19 -3.58 -44.15
N LEU A 36 -0.99 -4.30 -43.35
CA LEU A 36 -1.83 -3.67 -42.36
C LEU A 36 -0.87 -2.86 -41.51
N THR A 37 -0.92 -1.56 -41.71
CA THR A 37 -0.27 -0.55 -40.89
C THR A 37 -0.89 -0.73 -39.50
N ALA A 38 -0.36 -1.69 -38.74
CA ALA A 38 -0.70 -1.84 -37.35
C ALA A 38 -0.40 -0.46 -36.77
N PRO A 39 -1.38 0.24 -36.20
CA PRO A 39 -1.08 1.49 -35.53
C PRO A 39 -0.07 1.11 -34.48
N THR A 40 1.17 1.56 -34.68
CA THR A 40 2.19 1.69 -33.67
C THR A 40 1.62 2.73 -32.71
N ALA A 41 0.57 2.37 -31.98
CA ALA A 41 0.20 2.99 -30.75
C ALA A 41 1.49 2.87 -29.95
N SER A 42 2.21 3.97 -29.87
CA SER A 42 3.37 4.12 -29.03
C SER A 42 2.87 3.74 -27.65
N VAL A 43 3.11 2.47 -27.28
CA VAL A 43 2.99 1.99 -25.92
C VAL A 43 4.04 2.80 -25.21
N SER A 44 3.63 4.00 -24.80
CA SER A 44 4.45 4.95 -24.07
C SER A 44 4.91 4.13 -22.88
N THR A 45 6.18 3.75 -22.91
CA THR A 45 6.80 2.82 -21.98
C THR A 45 6.86 3.54 -20.66
N LEU A 46 5.73 3.54 -19.96
CA LEU A 46 5.56 4.18 -18.67
C LEU A 46 6.68 3.64 -17.77
N PRO A 47 7.42 4.52 -17.07
CA PRO A 47 8.52 4.08 -16.23
C PRO A 47 8.09 2.93 -15.32
N LYS A 48 8.92 1.88 -15.18
CA LYS A 48 8.58 0.68 -14.38
C LYS A 48 8.05 1.05 -12.98
N ALA A 49 8.61 2.11 -12.37
CA ALA A 49 8.19 2.65 -11.08
C ALA A 49 6.70 3.08 -11.05
N TRP A 50 6.17 3.64 -12.14
CA TRP A 50 4.80 4.14 -12.20
C TRP A 50 3.79 2.99 -12.24
N ARG A 51 4.12 1.90 -12.94
CA ARG A 51 3.31 0.68 -12.96
C ARG A 51 3.24 0.03 -11.58
N VAL A 52 4.36 0.04 -10.85
CA VAL A 52 4.42 -0.43 -9.47
C VAL A 52 3.46 0.38 -8.59
N VAL A 53 3.54 1.72 -8.62
CA VAL A 53 2.67 2.60 -7.83
C VAL A 53 1.18 2.34 -8.12
N LEU A 54 0.80 2.16 -9.39
CA LEU A 54 -0.59 1.88 -9.76
C LEU A 54 -1.09 0.53 -9.25
N ASN A 55 -0.28 -0.52 -9.35
CA ASN A 55 -0.64 -1.85 -8.82
C ASN A 55 -0.77 -1.80 -7.29
N TYR A 56 0.20 -1.18 -6.60
CA TYR A 56 0.18 -1.07 -5.14
C TYR A 56 -0.96 -0.18 -4.64
N ARG A 57 -1.36 0.86 -5.38
CA ARG A 57 -2.51 1.70 -5.03
C ARG A 57 -3.78 0.87 -4.83
N ARG A 58 -4.11 -0.04 -5.76
CA ARG A 58 -5.31 -0.87 -5.67
C ARG A 58 -5.25 -1.82 -4.49
N SER A 59 -4.09 -2.42 -4.24
CA SER A 59 -3.84 -3.25 -3.06
C SER A 59 -4.04 -2.46 -1.76
N VAL A 60 -3.44 -1.26 -1.66
CA VAL A 60 -3.55 -0.39 -0.47
C VAL A 60 -5.00 0.03 -0.22
N MET A 61 -5.77 0.37 -1.27
CA MET A 61 -7.19 0.68 -1.13
C MET A 61 -8.00 -0.53 -0.61
N CYS A 62 -7.74 -1.72 -1.16
CA CYS A 62 -8.38 -2.95 -0.71
C CYS A 62 -8.05 -3.24 0.77
N PHE A 63 -6.79 -3.13 1.16
CA PHE A 63 -6.37 -3.33 2.55
C PHE A 63 -6.93 -2.26 3.50
N ALA A 64 -6.96 -1.00 3.09
CA ALA A 64 -7.58 0.07 3.88
C ALA A 64 -9.07 -0.24 4.10
N PHE A 65 -9.78 -0.72 3.09
CA PHE A 65 -11.18 -1.11 3.19
C PHE A 65 -11.40 -2.33 4.10
N LEU A 66 -10.58 -3.37 3.96
CA LEU A 66 -10.63 -4.54 4.85
C LEU A 66 -10.32 -4.17 6.30
N ASN A 67 -9.34 -3.30 6.52
CA ASN A 67 -9.02 -2.80 7.86
C ASN A 67 -10.19 -1.99 8.44
N LEU A 68 -10.82 -1.13 7.64
CA LEU A 68 -12.02 -0.40 8.03
C LEU A 68 -13.15 -1.35 8.46
N ILE A 69 -13.45 -2.39 7.65
CA ILE A 69 -14.46 -3.41 8.00
C ILE A 69 -14.11 -4.09 9.32
N THR A 70 -12.85 -4.45 9.52
CA THR A 70 -12.39 -5.15 10.73
C THR A 70 -12.62 -4.28 11.97
N ILE A 71 -12.29 -2.99 11.90
CA ILE A 71 -12.55 -2.03 12.98
C ILE A 71 -14.06 -1.86 13.18
N VAL A 72 -14.87 -1.79 12.11
CA VAL A 72 -16.34 -1.65 12.21
C VAL A 72 -16.94 -2.85 12.91
N LEU A 73 -16.52 -4.06 12.54
CA LEU A 73 -16.98 -5.29 13.17
C LEU A 73 -16.58 -5.34 14.64
N GLY A 74 -15.34 -4.95 14.98
CA GLY A 74 -14.86 -4.88 16.36
C GLY A 74 -15.66 -3.89 17.22
N VAL A 75 -15.91 -2.68 16.71
CA VAL A 75 -16.74 -1.67 17.38
C VAL A 75 -18.18 -2.15 17.49
N SER A 76 -18.75 -2.74 16.45
CA SER A 76 -20.12 -3.26 16.45
C SER A 76 -20.30 -4.36 17.48
N PHE A 77 -19.31 -5.26 17.61
CA PHE A 77 -19.30 -6.30 18.64
C PHE A 77 -19.25 -5.69 20.05
N ALA A 78 -18.36 -4.72 20.28
CA ALA A 78 -18.25 -4.01 21.56
C ALA A 78 -19.54 -3.27 21.93
N VAL A 79 -20.20 -2.63 20.96
CA VAL A 79 -21.49 -1.95 21.15
C VAL A 79 -22.60 -2.96 21.44
N ASN A 80 -22.67 -4.06 20.71
CA ASN A 80 -23.68 -5.10 20.91
C ASN A 80 -23.57 -5.74 22.31
N GLU A 81 -22.34 -5.98 22.78
CA GLU A 81 -22.10 -6.42 24.16
C GLU A 81 -22.52 -5.37 25.19
N SER A 82 -22.24 -4.09 24.92
CA SER A 82 -22.69 -2.99 25.78
C SER A 82 -24.22 -2.88 25.90
N ILE A 83 -24.95 -3.18 24.81
CA ILE A 83 -26.42 -3.16 24.80
C ILE A 83 -26.99 -4.37 25.54
N ARG A 84 -26.34 -5.55 25.43
CA ARG A 84 -26.78 -6.78 26.10
C ARG A 84 -26.64 -6.72 27.62
N PHE A 85 -25.63 -6.01 28.14
CA PHE A 85 -25.36 -5.93 29.58
C PHE A 85 -25.34 -4.49 30.11
N PRO A 86 -26.48 -3.79 30.12
CA PRO A 86 -26.55 -2.35 30.44
C PRO A 86 -26.27 -1.99 31.91
N GLY A 87 -26.22 -2.98 32.81
CA GLY A 87 -26.13 -2.77 34.26
C GLY A 87 -24.74 -2.96 34.87
N HIS A 88 -23.76 -3.46 34.13
CA HIS A 88 -22.40 -3.57 34.65
C HIS A 88 -21.67 -2.24 34.44
N PRO A 89 -21.07 -1.63 35.48
CA PRO A 89 -20.19 -0.48 35.33
C PRO A 89 -18.91 -0.96 34.62
N SER A 90 -18.98 -1.07 33.30
CA SER A 90 -17.86 -1.48 32.46
C SER A 90 -16.98 -0.26 32.19
N TRP A 91 -16.12 0.04 33.16
CA TRP A 91 -15.06 1.05 33.00
C TRP A 91 -14.18 0.81 31.76
N GLY A 92 -14.25 -0.38 31.15
CA GLY A 92 -13.50 -0.76 29.94
C GLY A 92 -14.22 -0.59 28.60
N THR A 93 -15.56 -0.47 28.50
CA THR A 93 -16.22 -0.51 27.17
C THR A 93 -16.18 0.84 26.45
N SER A 94 -16.35 1.94 27.18
CA SER A 94 -16.28 3.31 26.64
C SER A 94 -14.94 3.62 25.94
N PRO A 95 -13.76 3.36 26.55
CA PRO A 95 -12.49 3.66 25.88
C PRO A 95 -12.26 2.82 24.62
N VAL A 96 -12.75 1.57 24.57
CA VAL A 96 -12.62 0.72 23.37
C VAL A 96 -13.40 1.28 22.18
N ILE A 97 -14.61 1.80 22.42
CA ILE A 97 -15.43 2.42 21.36
C ILE A 97 -14.76 3.70 20.86
N VAL A 98 -14.33 4.58 21.77
CA VAL A 98 -13.65 5.83 21.41
C VAL A 98 -12.36 5.52 20.64
N LEU A 99 -11.58 4.56 21.12
CA LEU A 99 -10.34 4.13 20.48
C LEU A 99 -10.62 3.53 19.09
N GLY A 100 -11.66 2.71 18.94
CA GLY A 100 -12.09 2.17 17.65
C GLY A 100 -12.51 3.25 16.65
N VAL A 101 -13.24 4.28 17.09
CA VAL A 101 -13.62 5.42 16.24
C VAL A 101 -12.39 6.22 15.82
N VAL A 102 -11.46 6.48 16.74
CA VAL A 102 -10.17 7.09 16.38
C VAL A 102 -9.43 6.19 15.39
N PHE A 103 -9.49 4.86 15.56
CA PHE A 103 -8.91 3.88 14.64
C PHE A 103 -9.49 3.90 13.22
N MET A 104 -10.73 4.35 13.02
CA MET A 104 -11.32 4.53 11.68
C MET A 104 -10.68 5.65 10.86
N LEU A 105 -10.13 6.68 11.53
CA LEU A 105 -9.54 7.83 10.84
C LEU A 105 -8.32 7.41 10.02
N GLY A 106 -7.56 6.42 10.48
CA GLY A 106 -6.42 5.86 9.74
C GLY A 106 -6.80 5.35 8.36
N PRO A 107 -7.63 4.29 8.24
CA PRO A 107 -8.09 3.76 6.96
C PRO A 107 -8.71 4.80 6.03
N LEU A 108 -9.48 5.76 6.58
CA LEU A 108 -10.04 6.87 5.80
C LEU A 108 -8.93 7.77 5.22
N CYS A 109 -7.94 8.16 6.03
CA CYS A 109 -6.77 8.90 5.57
C CYS A 109 -5.97 8.11 4.53
N GLY A 110 -5.83 6.79 4.69
CA GLY A 110 -5.15 5.92 3.73
C GLY A 110 -5.90 5.83 2.40
N PHE A 111 -7.23 5.70 2.45
CA PHE A 111 -8.09 5.65 1.26
C PHE A 111 -8.04 6.96 0.48
N ILE A 112 -8.15 8.09 1.16
CA ILE A 112 -8.03 9.43 0.57
C ILE A 112 -6.59 9.65 0.04
N GLY A 113 -5.57 9.30 0.83
CA GLY A 113 -4.17 9.44 0.46
C GLY A 113 -3.80 8.66 -0.80
N ALA A 114 -4.27 7.41 -0.91
CA ALA A 114 -4.09 6.58 -2.10
C ALA A 114 -4.89 7.10 -3.30
N SER A 115 -6.04 7.74 -3.07
CA SER A 115 -6.87 8.30 -4.14
C SER A 115 -6.24 9.54 -4.79
N TYR A 116 -5.65 10.42 -3.96
CA TYR A 116 -5.05 11.69 -4.36
C TYR A 116 -3.52 11.64 -4.53
N LEU A 117 -2.88 10.47 -4.36
CA LEU A 117 -1.41 10.29 -4.37
C LEU A 117 -0.66 11.32 -3.47
N ARG A 118 -1.27 11.74 -2.36
CA ARG A 118 -0.66 12.68 -1.41
C ARG A 118 0.21 11.92 -0.42
N SER A 119 1.53 12.09 -0.53
CA SER A 119 2.52 11.46 0.36
C SER A 119 2.25 11.75 1.84
N GLY A 120 1.88 12.99 2.20
CA GLY A 120 1.60 13.34 3.60
C GLY A 120 0.49 12.50 4.23
N LEU A 121 -0.61 12.26 3.51
CA LEU A 121 -1.71 11.41 3.99
C LEU A 121 -1.30 9.94 4.07
N ALA A 122 -0.49 9.47 3.12
CA ALA A 122 0.05 8.10 3.14
C ALA A 122 0.99 7.87 4.34
N THR A 123 1.80 8.87 4.71
CA THR A 123 2.67 8.79 5.89
C THR A 123 1.87 8.80 7.19
N VAL A 124 0.85 9.66 7.30
CA VAL A 124 -0.07 9.65 8.45
C VAL A 124 -0.76 8.29 8.58
N TYR A 125 -1.24 7.73 7.47
CA TYR A 125 -1.81 6.39 7.43
C TYR A 125 -0.83 5.30 7.86
N LEU A 126 0.44 5.39 7.42
CA LEU A 126 1.48 4.46 7.83
C LEU A 126 1.73 4.51 9.34
N GLY A 127 1.86 5.71 9.91
CA GLY A 127 2.02 5.88 11.35
C GLY A 127 0.84 5.32 12.14
N PHE A 128 -0.37 5.55 11.63
CA PHE A 128 -1.58 5.03 12.23
C PHE A 128 -1.69 3.51 12.17
N THR A 129 -1.37 2.92 11.01
CA THR A 129 -1.26 1.47 10.83
C THR A 129 -0.20 0.88 11.74
N CYS A 130 0.92 1.57 11.96
CA CYS A 130 1.97 1.14 12.88
C CYS A 130 1.46 1.08 14.33
N LEU A 131 0.80 2.14 14.81
CA LEU A 131 0.18 2.17 16.14
C LEU A 131 -0.87 1.07 16.31
N GLN A 132 -1.71 0.86 15.29
CA GLN A 132 -2.71 -0.21 15.31
C GLN A 132 -2.03 -1.59 15.37
N THR A 133 -0.97 -1.80 14.59
CA THR A 133 -0.20 -3.05 14.60
C THR A 133 0.43 -3.28 15.97
N ALA A 134 1.04 -2.26 16.57
CA ALA A 134 1.59 -2.33 17.91
C ALA A 134 0.51 -2.71 18.94
N SER A 135 -0.70 -2.13 18.84
CA SER A 135 -1.81 -2.48 19.73
C SER A 135 -2.24 -3.95 19.57
N HIS A 136 -2.28 -4.48 18.35
CA HIS A 136 -2.59 -5.89 18.08
C HIS A 136 -1.51 -6.83 18.61
N ILE A 137 -0.23 -6.45 18.51
CA ILE A 137 0.89 -7.23 19.06
C ILE A 137 0.78 -7.28 20.58
N VAL A 138 0.55 -6.14 21.25
CA VAL A 138 0.36 -6.09 22.71
C VAL A 138 -0.83 -6.97 23.12
N PHE A 139 -1.93 -6.90 22.38
CA PHE A 139 -3.11 -7.73 22.63
C PHE A 139 -2.82 -9.23 22.43
N ALA A 140 -2.11 -9.60 21.36
CA ALA A 140 -1.73 -10.98 21.07
C ALA A 140 -0.80 -11.56 22.15
N VAL A 141 0.16 -10.77 22.64
CA VAL A 141 1.05 -11.17 23.73
C VAL A 141 0.26 -11.33 25.04
N ALA A 142 -0.69 -10.43 25.32
CA ALA A 142 -1.49 -10.49 26.54
C ALA A 142 -2.47 -11.68 26.57
N THR A 143 -3.03 -12.07 25.42
CA THR A 143 -4.01 -13.16 25.34
C THR A 143 -3.42 -14.52 24.98
N LEU A 144 -2.20 -14.59 24.45
CA LEU A 144 -1.51 -15.82 23.99
C LEU A 144 -2.35 -16.69 23.05
N TRP A 145 -3.32 -16.10 22.37
CA TRP A 145 -4.19 -16.79 21.43
C TRP A 145 -3.54 -16.89 20.05
N LEU A 146 -3.45 -18.11 19.51
CA LEU A 146 -2.88 -18.37 18.17
C LEU A 146 -3.55 -17.55 17.06
N SER A 147 -4.85 -17.31 17.16
CA SER A 147 -5.59 -16.48 16.20
C SER A 147 -5.14 -15.02 16.21
N ALA A 148 -4.84 -14.46 17.39
CA ALA A 148 -4.34 -13.09 17.51
C ALA A 148 -2.93 -12.95 16.92
N ILE A 149 -2.08 -13.98 17.10
CA ILE A 149 -0.74 -14.04 16.50
C ILE A 149 -0.84 -14.04 14.96
N PHE A 150 -1.75 -14.84 14.39
CA PHE A 150 -1.97 -14.88 12.95
C PHE A 150 -2.45 -13.53 12.39
N LEU A 151 -3.36 -12.85 13.10
CA LEU A 151 -3.83 -11.51 12.73
C LEU A 151 -2.69 -10.48 12.80
N ALA A 152 -1.84 -10.54 13.82
CA ALA A 152 -0.68 -9.66 13.92
C ALA A 152 0.32 -9.89 12.76
N PHE A 153 0.50 -11.14 12.32
CA PHE A 153 1.35 -11.46 11.18
C PHE A 153 0.80 -10.89 9.87
N ILE A 154 -0.51 -11.05 9.62
CA ILE A 154 -1.18 -10.43 8.46
C ILE A 154 -1.02 -8.91 8.51
N GLN A 155 -1.21 -8.30 9.69
CA GLN A 155 -1.08 -6.86 9.84
C GLN A 155 0.35 -6.37 9.55
N CYS A 156 1.37 -7.12 10.00
CA CYS A 156 2.78 -6.83 9.70
C CYS A 156 3.06 -6.92 8.18
N TRP A 157 2.51 -7.93 7.51
CA TRP A 157 2.58 -8.06 6.05
C TRP A 157 1.94 -6.87 5.34
N VAL A 158 0.74 -6.46 5.77
CA VAL A 158 0.06 -5.28 5.21
C VAL A 158 0.90 -4.02 5.44
N MET A 159 1.48 -3.86 6.63
CA MET A 159 2.36 -2.73 6.95
C MET A 159 3.57 -2.69 6.01
N MET A 160 4.17 -3.84 5.66
CA MET A 160 5.24 -3.92 4.66
C MET A 160 4.77 -3.41 3.29
N ILE A 161 3.60 -3.84 2.81
CA ILE A 161 3.02 -3.38 1.53
C ILE A 161 2.80 -1.86 1.54
N VAL A 162 2.21 -1.33 2.61
CA VAL A 162 1.93 0.11 2.76
C VAL A 162 3.22 0.91 2.85
N SER A 163 4.25 0.36 3.51
CA SER A 163 5.57 1.00 3.61
C SER A 163 6.24 1.09 2.24
N THR A 164 6.23 0.01 1.46
CA THR A 164 6.75 0.01 0.07
C THR A 164 6.00 1.00 -0.81
N PHE A 165 4.68 1.09 -0.68
CA PHE A 165 3.88 2.08 -1.38
C PHE A 165 4.24 3.52 -0.96
N CYS A 166 4.35 3.79 0.34
CA CYS A 166 4.71 5.10 0.86
C CYS A 166 6.12 5.51 0.39
N TYR A 167 7.08 4.59 0.45
CA TYR A 167 8.44 4.80 -0.05
C TYR A 167 8.44 5.12 -1.55
N SER A 168 7.69 4.36 -2.34
CA SER A 168 7.54 4.59 -3.78
C SER A 168 6.91 5.95 -4.08
N LEU A 169 5.90 6.37 -3.30
CA LEU A 169 5.30 7.69 -3.43
C LEU A 169 6.27 8.82 -3.08
N CYS A 170 7.08 8.65 -2.04
CA CYS A 170 8.08 9.63 -1.63
C CYS A 170 9.16 9.84 -2.70
N MET A 171 9.48 8.80 -3.48
CA MET A 171 10.43 8.91 -4.59
C MET A 171 9.89 9.63 -5.82
N VAL A 172 8.57 9.80 -5.96
CA VAL A 172 7.97 10.49 -7.11
C VAL A 172 7.88 12.00 -6.83
N PRO A 173 8.53 12.86 -7.64
CA PRO A 173 8.47 14.32 -7.51
C PRO A 173 7.03 14.81 -7.54
N LEU A 174 6.74 15.86 -6.76
CA LEU A 174 5.38 16.40 -6.60
C LEU A 174 4.79 16.91 -7.93
N GLU A 175 5.64 17.46 -8.80
CA GLU A 175 5.28 17.97 -10.13
C GLU A 175 4.69 16.89 -11.04
N ASN A 176 5.22 15.66 -10.98
CA ASN A 176 4.82 14.56 -11.85
C ASN A 176 3.54 13.85 -11.39
N ARG A 177 3.08 14.11 -10.15
CA ARG A 177 1.89 13.43 -9.58
C ARG A 177 0.59 13.87 -10.25
N GLY A 178 0.52 15.11 -10.71
CA GLY A 178 -0.64 15.63 -11.44
C GLY A 178 -0.82 14.92 -12.79
N GLN A 179 0.27 14.78 -13.56
CA GLN A 179 0.24 14.06 -14.84
C GLN A 179 -0.14 12.59 -14.66
N LEU A 180 0.29 11.96 -13.57
CA LEU A 180 -0.07 10.57 -13.24
C LEU A 180 -1.55 10.40 -12.91
N LEU A 181 -2.18 11.43 -12.32
CA LEU A 181 -3.62 11.46 -12.04
C LEU A 181 -4.43 11.65 -13.33
N GLU A 182 -4.01 12.56 -14.20
CA GLU A 182 -4.67 12.78 -15.50
C GLU A 182 -4.62 11.54 -16.40
N LEU A 183 -3.50 10.81 -16.38
CA LEU A 183 -3.33 9.58 -17.14
C LEU A 183 -4.23 8.43 -16.63
N LYS A 184 -4.71 8.52 -15.38
CA LYS A 184 -5.60 7.55 -14.74
C LYS A 184 -7.08 7.77 -15.12
N ASP A 185 -7.45 9.02 -15.45
CA ASP A 185 -8.84 9.39 -15.77
C ASP A 185 -9.15 9.23 -17.27
N ARG A 186 -8.17 8.80 -18.08
CA ARG A 186 -8.36 8.36 -19.47
C ARG A 186 -8.51 6.84 -19.55
#